data_AF-A0A3S1CAK9-F1
#
_entry.id   AF-A0A3S1CAK9-F1
#
_cell.length_a   1.000
_cell.length_b   1.000
_cell.length_c   1.000
_cell.angle_alpha   90.00
_cell.angle_beta   90.00
_cell.angle_gamma   90.00
#
_symmetry.space_group_name_H-M   'P 1'
#
loop_
_entity.id
_entity.type
_entity.pdbx_description
1 polymer ?
#
loop_
_entity_poly.entity_id
_entity_poly.type
_entity_poly.pdbx_seq_one_letter_code
_entity_poly.pdbx_strand_id
1 'polypeptide(L)' 'MLKTVKGIYRNGKVELAEIPENILESQVLITFIETKIPENISIKSSTEELFIPLRGKVQYFEDITTPTTEEWGEI' A
#
# COMPACT_ATOMS: atom_id res chain seq x y z
N MET A 1 -22.21 19.71 24.95
CA MET A 1 -21.25 20.49 24.14
C MET A 1 -20.67 19.55 23.09
N LEU A 2 -20.65 19.96 21.81
CA LEU A 2 -20.14 19.12 20.73
C LEU A 2 -18.59 19.09 20.78
N LYS A 3 -17.99 17.92 20.60
CA LYS A 3 -16.54 17.75 20.42
C LYS A 3 -16.30 17.21 19.01
N THR A 4 -15.28 17.74 18.33
CA THR A 4 -14.88 17.29 16.99
C THR A 4 -13.53 16.61 17.09
N VAL A 5 -13.45 15.37 16.62
CA VAL A 5 -12.22 14.56 16.60
C VAL A 5 -11.87 14.28 15.14
N LYS A 6 -10.61 14.46 14.76
CA LYS A 6 -10.13 14.07 13.44
C LYS A 6 -9.97 12.55 13.38
N GLY A 7 -10.23 11.98 12.21
CA GLY A 7 -9.99 10.56 11.97
C GLY A 7 -9.64 10.30 10.51
N ILE A 8 -9.28 9.06 10.23
CA ILE A 8 -8.96 8.56 8.89
C ILE A 8 -9.97 7.48 8.53
N TYR A 9 -10.60 7.61 7.36
CA TYR A 9 -11.45 6.57 6.80
C TYR A 9 -10.66 5.67 5.85
N ARG A 10 -10.55 4.39 6.17
CA ARG A 10 -9.88 3.36 5.34
C ARG A 10 -10.63 2.05 5.45
N ASN A 11 -10.87 1.41 4.32
CA ASN A 11 -11.42 0.05 4.23
C ASN A 11 -12.75 -0.13 5.00
N GLY A 12 -13.64 0.86 4.94
CA GLY A 12 -14.94 0.80 5.65
C GLY A 12 -14.87 1.12 7.14
N LYS A 13 -13.71 1.46 7.69
CA LYS A 13 -13.52 1.79 9.11
C LYS A 13 -13.04 3.23 9.28
N VAL A 14 -13.49 3.87 10.36
CA VAL A 14 -13.02 5.19 10.80
C VAL A 14 -12.08 4.99 11.98
N GLU A 15 -10.83 5.38 11.82
CA GLU A 15 -9.81 5.36 12.87
C GLU A 15 -9.70 6.78 13.46
N LEU A 16 -9.97 6.93 14.74
CA LEU A 16 -9.85 8.22 15.42
C LEU A 16 -8.37 8.56 15.65
N ALA A 17 -7.98 9.81 15.38
CA ALA A 17 -6.62 10.28 15.65
C ALA A 17 -6.36 10.50 17.15
N GLU A 18 -7.43 10.69 17.92
CA GLU A 18 -7.40 10.91 19.37
C GLU A 18 -8.65 10.33 20.02
N ILE A 19 -8.53 9.90 21.28
CA ILE A 19 -9.67 9.42 22.06
C ILE A 19 -10.26 10.63 22.80
N PRO A 20 -11.54 10.96 22.59
CA PRO A 20 -12.15 12.09 23.29
C PRO A 20 -12.26 11.80 24.79
N GLU A 21 -11.68 12.68 25.61
CA GLU A 21 -11.73 12.55 27.06
C GLU A 21 -13.15 12.78 27.62
N ASN A 22 -13.45 12.09 28.71
CA ASN A 22 -14.69 12.19 29.48
C ASN A 22 -15.96 11.83 28.69
N ILE A 23 -15.85 10.89 27.74
CA ILE A 23 -16.99 10.30 27.02
C ILE A 23 -16.93 8.79 27.18
N LEU A 24 -17.93 8.21 27.84
CA LEU A 24 -18.09 6.75 27.94
C LEU A 24 -18.92 6.20 26.78
N GLU A 25 -20.04 6.85 26.47
CA GLU A 25 -20.95 6.50 25.38
C GLU A 25 -21.65 7.76 24.85
N SER A 26 -21.71 7.94 23.53
CA SER A 26 -22.46 9.04 22.91
C SER A 26 -22.78 8.75 21.44
N GLN A 27 -23.82 9.39 20.91
CA GLN A 27 -24.07 9.41 19.45
C GLN A 27 -22.98 10.22 18.73
N VAL A 28 -22.63 9.81 17.50
CA VAL A 28 -21.60 10.45 16.68
C VAL A 28 -22.16 10.88 15.33
N LEU A 29 -21.67 12.02 14.81
CA LEU A 29 -21.90 12.46 13.44
C LEU A 29 -20.61 12.26 12.64
N ILE A 30 -20.71 11.57 11.49
CA ILE A 30 -19.58 11.33 10.59
C ILE A 30 -19.83 12.09 9.29
N THR A 31 -18.86 12.91 8.90
CA THR A 31 -18.89 13.65 7.62
C THR A 31 -17.62 13.32 6.86
N PHE A 32 -17.78 12.81 5.63
CA PHE A 32 -16.65 12.47 4.76
C PHE A 32 -16.26 13.69 3.94
N ILE A 33 -14.98 14.07 4.01
CA ILE A 33 -14.41 15.12 3.18
C ILE A 33 -13.90 14.44 1.92
N GLU A 34 -14.46 14.78 0.75
CA GLU A 34 -13.92 14.32 -0.52
C GLU A 34 -12.48 14.80 -0.69
N THR A 35 -11.58 13.85 -0.90
CA THR A 35 -10.23 14.15 -1.33
C THR A 35 -10.15 13.87 -2.82
N LYS A 36 -9.53 14.77 -3.57
CA LYS A 36 -9.19 14.47 -4.97
C LYS A 36 -8.26 13.27 -4.94
N ILE A 37 -8.70 12.14 -5.52
CA ILE A 37 -7.83 11.00 -5.74
C ILE A 37 -6.71 11.53 -6.63
N PRO A 38 -5.46 11.57 -6.18
CA PRO A 38 -4.37 12.01 -7.04
C PRO A 38 -4.32 11.08 -8.24
N GLU A 39 -4.25 11.63 -9.45
CA GLU A 39 -4.33 10.90 -10.74
C GLU A 39 -3.32 9.74 -10.86
N ASN A 40 -2.29 9.74 -10.01
CA ASN A 40 -1.26 8.71 -9.87
C ASN A 40 -1.72 7.47 -9.08
N ILE A 41 -2.64 7.60 -8.12
CA ILE A 41 -3.12 6.46 -7.34
C ILE A 41 -4.24 5.79 -8.14
N SER A 42 -3.83 5.12 -9.21
CA SER A 42 -4.58 3.96 -9.68
C SER A 42 -4.59 2.99 -8.50
N ILE A 43 -5.72 2.92 -7.79
CA ILE A 43 -5.96 1.86 -6.82
C ILE A 43 -5.96 0.59 -7.64
N LYS A 44 -4.78 -0.02 -7.80
CA LYS A 44 -4.65 -1.27 -8.51
C LYS A 44 -5.37 -2.29 -7.65
N SER A 45 -6.54 -2.67 -8.13
CA SER A 45 -7.54 -3.44 -7.40
C SER A 45 -7.10 -4.88 -7.18
N SER A 46 -6.07 -5.31 -7.92
CA SER A 46 -5.51 -6.65 -7.89
C SER A 46 -3.98 -6.64 -7.98
N THR A 47 -3.36 -7.64 -7.35
CA THR A 47 -1.95 -8.02 -7.55
C THR A 47 -1.62 -8.14 -9.04
N GLU A 48 -2.53 -8.67 -9.86
CA GLU A 48 -2.33 -8.78 -11.31
C GLU A 48 -2.07 -7.42 -11.95
N GLU A 49 -2.93 -6.43 -11.69
CA GLU A 49 -2.82 -5.08 -12.24
C GLU A 49 -1.50 -4.42 -11.81
N LEU A 50 -1.04 -4.68 -10.58
CA LEU A 50 0.24 -4.19 -10.05
C LEU A 50 1.40 -4.62 -10.94
N PHE A 51 1.42 -5.88 -11.37
CA PHE A 51 2.54 -6.48 -12.09
C PHE A 51 2.44 -6.46 -13.62
N ILE A 52 1.34 -5.94 -14.23
CA ILE A 52 1.23 -5.78 -15.70
C ILE A 52 2.47 -5.13 -16.33
N PRO A 53 3.02 -4.00 -15.81
CA PRO A 53 4.18 -3.34 -16.42
C PRO A 53 5.50 -4.12 -16.29
N LEU A 54 5.52 -5.18 -15.48
CA LEU A 54 6.67 -6.04 -15.19
C LEU A 54 6.60 -7.36 -15.97
N ARG A 55 5.45 -7.71 -16.56
CA ARG A 55 5.32 -8.87 -17.46
C ARG A 55 6.29 -8.70 -18.64
N GLY A 56 7.08 -9.74 -18.93
CA GLY A 56 8.06 -9.72 -20.03
C GLY A 56 9.34 -8.92 -19.78
N LYS A 57 9.48 -8.23 -18.64
CA LYS A 57 10.75 -7.56 -18.24
C LYS A 57 11.66 -8.45 -17.40
N VAL A 58 11.20 -9.65 -17.03
CA VAL A 58 12.04 -10.63 -16.37
C VAL A 58 12.95 -11.23 -17.43
N GLN A 59 14.18 -10.73 -17.51
CA GLN A 59 15.26 -11.41 -18.21
C GLN A 59 15.54 -12.68 -17.42
N TYR A 60 15.25 -13.84 -18.03
CA TYR A 60 15.78 -15.09 -17.53
C TYR A 60 17.29 -15.01 -17.69
N PHE A 61 18.01 -14.89 -16.57
CA PHE A 61 19.43 -15.22 -16.59
C PHE A 61 19.49 -16.72 -16.87
N GLU A 62 20.09 -17.09 -18.00
CA GLU A 62 20.37 -18.47 -18.29
C GLU A 62 21.24 -19.01 -17.15
N ASP A 63 20.59 -19.84 -16.34
CA ASP A 63 21.19 -20.91 -15.60
C ASP A 63 22.19 -20.52 -14.48
N ILE A 64 21.63 -20.28 -13.27
CA ILE A 64 22.40 -20.20 -12.02
C ILE A 64 23.15 -21.50 -11.66
N THR A 65 22.96 -22.59 -12.43
CA THR A 65 23.68 -23.85 -12.28
C THR A 65 24.81 -24.03 -13.29
N THR A 66 25.02 -23.07 -14.20
CA THR A 66 26.26 -23.05 -14.99
C THR A 66 27.42 -22.68 -14.07
N PRO A 67 28.38 -23.58 -13.80
CA PRO A 67 29.58 -23.20 -13.10
C PRO A 67 30.30 -22.16 -13.96
N THR A 68 30.61 -21.00 -13.39
CA THR A 68 31.61 -20.10 -13.99
C THR A 68 32.96 -20.81 -13.86
N THR A 69 33.25 -21.72 -14.78
CA THR A 69 34.59 -22.27 -14.93
C THR A 69 35.43 -21.18 -15.58
N GLU A 70 35.85 -20.20 -14.78
CA GLU A 70 37.12 -19.51 -15.07
C GLU A 70 38.19 -20.60 -14.95
N GLU A 71 38.61 -21.13 -16.10
CA GLU A 71 39.85 -21.87 -16.23
C GLU A 71 40.97 -20.96 -15.73
N TRP A 72 41.35 -21.14 -14.46
CA TRP A 72 42.61 -20.65 -13.96
C TRP A 72 43.70 -21.34 -14.78
N GLY A 73 44.19 -20.64 -15.81
CA GLY A 73 45.35 -21.06 -16.58
C GLY A 73 46.48 -21.39 -15.62
N GLU A 74 46.97 -22.62 -15.70
CA GLU A 74 48.17 -23.04 -14.98
C GLU A 74 49.32 -22.12 -15.37
N ILE A 75 49.94 -21.49 -14.36
CA ILE A 75 51.18 -20.72 -14.46
C ILE A 75 52.40 -21.63 -14.54
#